data_AF-A0A933UZV6-F1
#
_entry.id   AF-A0A933UZV6-F1
#
_cell.length_a   1.000
_cell.length_b   1.000
_cell.length_c   1.000
_cell.angle_alpha   90.00
_cell.angle_beta   90.00
_cell.angle_gamma   90.00
#
_symmetry.space_group_name_H-M   'P 1'
#
loop_
_entity.id
_entity.type
_entity.pdbx_description
1 polymer ?
#
loop_
_entity_poly.entity_id
_entity_poly.type
_entity_poly.pdbx_seq_one_letter_code
_entity_poly.pdbx_strand_id
1 'polypeptide(L)'
;MAEIATWGVIAALGLATFATRLSFLALLGEGELPLWLRRILHYVPPAILAAIIAPQVLAGAPGLAATLDGPRTVAALAGFAVAYATRSTFASIAVGMAVLWGLTLL
;
A
#
# COMPACT_ATOMS: atom_id res chain seq x y z
N MET A 1 -0.03 34.96 -1.15
CA MET A 1 -1.42 34.48 -1.02
C MET A 1 -1.56 32.97 -1.23
N ALA A 2 -0.85 32.36 -2.19
CA ALA A 2 -0.87 30.90 -2.39
C ALA A 2 -0.39 30.09 -1.18
N GLU A 3 0.63 30.57 -0.46
CA GLU A 3 1.19 29.86 0.70
C GLU A 3 0.19 29.70 1.86
N ILE A 4 -0.49 30.79 2.24
CA ILE A 4 -1.52 30.78 3.29
C ILE A 4 -2.69 29.86 2.88
N ALA A 5 -3.05 29.87 1.59
CA ALA A 5 -4.08 28.97 1.07
C ALA A 5 -3.65 27.50 1.15
N THR A 6 -2.40 27.17 0.83
CA THR A 6 -1.87 25.79 0.96
C THR A 6 -1.90 25.31 2.40
N TRP A 7 -1.44 26.13 3.35
CA TRP A 7 -1.51 25.79 4.78
C TRP A 7 -2.95 25.62 5.26
N GLY A 8 -3.87 26.46 4.79
CA GLY A 8 -5.30 26.33 5.07
C GLY A 8 -5.90 25.02 4.54
N VAL A 9 -5.54 24.62 3.31
CA VAL A 9 -6.01 23.37 2.70
C VAL A 9 -5.43 22.15 3.44
N ILE A 10 -4.15 22.17 3.80
CA ILE A 10 -3.53 21.09 4.60
C ILE A 10 -4.24 20.94 5.93
N ALA A 11 -4.47 22.05 6.64
CA ALA A 11 -5.17 22.04 7.92
C ALA A 11 -6.61 21.52 7.77
N ALA A 12 -7.34 21.98 6.74
CA ALA A 12 -8.71 21.53 6.48
C ALA A 12 -8.79 20.04 6.13
N LEU A 13 -7.89 19.54 5.26
CA LEU A 13 -7.80 18.11 4.92
C LEU A 13 -7.40 17.26 6.13
N GLY A 14 -6.44 17.73 6.92
CA GLY A 14 -6.05 17.09 8.18
C GLY A 14 -7.23 16.97 9.13
N LEU A 15 -7.98 18.07 9.33
CA LEU A 15 -9.15 18.08 10.19
C LEU A 15 -10.27 17.19 9.67
N ALA A 16 -10.55 17.20 8.37
CA ALA A 16 -11.57 16.35 7.75
C ALA A 16 -11.21 14.86 7.84
N THR A 17 -9.93 14.51 7.62
CA THR A 17 -9.45 13.13 7.77
C THR A 17 -9.53 12.69 9.23
N PHE A 18 -9.15 13.56 10.16
CA PHE A 18 -9.21 13.25 11.58
C PHE A 18 -10.66 13.11 12.05
N ALA A 19 -11.55 14.02 11.64
CA ALA A 19 -12.97 13.97 11.94
C ALA A 19 -13.59 12.67 11.43
N THR A 20 -13.37 12.28 10.16
CA THR A 20 -13.92 11.01 9.63
C THR A 20 -13.40 9.79 10.39
N ARG A 21 -12.11 9.75 10.73
CA ARG A 21 -11.51 8.64 11.48
C ARG A 21 -12.01 8.58 12.92
N LEU A 22 -12.14 9.73 13.57
CA LEU A 22 -12.58 9.86 14.95
C LEU A 22 -14.09 9.68 15.07
N SER A 23 -14.87 10.01 14.04
CA SER A 23 -16.29 9.68 13.98
C SER A 23 -16.50 8.19 14.13
N PHE A 24 -15.78 7.34 13.38
CA PHE A 24 -15.87 5.88 13.56
C PHE A 24 -15.46 5.43 14.96
N LEU A 25 -14.41 6.02 15.54
CA LEU A 25 -13.95 5.66 16.89
C LEU A 25 -14.94 6.10 17.98
N ALA A 26 -15.49 7.30 17.86
CA ALA A 26 -16.42 7.92 18.82
C ALA A 26 -17.84 7.33 18.70
N LEU A 27 -18.31 7.02 17.48
CA LEU A 27 -19.58 6.32 17.25
C LEU A 27 -19.54 4.87 17.76
N LEU A 28 -18.37 4.23 17.79
CA LEU A 28 -18.24 2.85 18.26
C LEU A 28 -18.22 2.73 19.79
N GLY A 29 -18.02 3.84 20.50
CA GLY A 29 -18.09 3.92 21.96
C GLY A 29 -17.11 2.98 22.67
N GLU A 30 -17.14 2.97 24.01
CA GLU A 30 -16.35 2.05 24.85
C GLU A 30 -16.72 0.55 24.66
N GLY A 31 -17.56 0.23 23.67
CA GLY A 31 -17.92 -1.14 23.32
C GLY A 31 -16.78 -1.85 22.63
N GLU A 32 -16.40 -3.01 23.16
CA GLU A 32 -15.41 -3.88 22.54
C GLU A 32 -15.80 -4.17 21.08
N LEU A 33 -14.96 -3.72 20.13
CA LEU A 33 -15.13 -4.07 18.72
C LEU A 33 -15.42 -5.57 18.58
N PRO A 34 -16.52 -5.96 17.92
CA PRO A 34 -16.86 -7.37 17.82
C PRO A 34 -15.74 -8.14 17.10
N LEU A 35 -15.46 -9.36 17.55
CA LEU A 35 -14.27 -10.13 17.13
C LEU A 35 -14.14 -10.25 15.60
N TRP A 36 -15.25 -10.36 14.87
CA TRP A 36 -15.26 -10.44 13.41
C TRP A 36 -14.72 -9.15 12.76
N LEU A 37 -15.06 -7.98 13.31
CA LEU A 37 -14.63 -6.69 12.77
C LEU A 37 -13.15 -6.44 13.06
N ARG A 38 -12.67 -6.76 14.27
CA ARG A 38 -11.22 -6.72 14.58
C ARG A 38 -10.41 -7.61 13.63
N ARG A 39 -10.93 -8.81 13.32
CA ARG A 39 -10.27 -9.75 12.43
C ARG A 39 -10.19 -9.21 11.00
N ILE A 40 -11.27 -8.64 10.47
CA ILE A 40 -11.29 -8.02 9.14
C ILE A 40 -10.33 -6.82 9.10
N LEU A 41 -10.39 -5.93 10.10
CA LEU A 41 -9.55 -4.73 10.16
C LEU A 41 -8.05 -5.05 10.19
N HIS A 42 -7.64 -6.19 10.77
CA HIS A 42 -6.24 -6.64 10.73
C HIS A 42 -5.76 -6.95 9.30
N TYR A 43 -6.65 -7.41 8.42
CA TYR A 43 -6.32 -7.72 7.03
C TYR A 43 -6.44 -6.51 6.09
N VAL A 44 -7.04 -5.41 6.53
CA VAL A 44 -7.21 -4.20 5.71
C VAL A 44 -5.87 -3.60 5.27
N PRO A 45 -4.88 -3.35 6.15
CA PRO A 45 -3.59 -2.79 5.73
C PRO A 45 -2.86 -3.63 4.66
N PRO A 46 -2.64 -4.96 4.84
CA PRO A 46 -1.98 -5.75 3.80
C PRO A 46 -2.83 -5.87 2.52
N ALA A 47 -4.16 -5.92 2.61
CA ALA A 47 -5.03 -5.96 1.43
C ALA A 47 -4.96 -4.68 0.60
N ILE A 48 -4.91 -3.50 1.24
CA ILE A 48 -4.75 -2.22 0.56
C ILE A 48 -3.39 -2.15 -0.13
N LEU A 49 -2.31 -2.58 0.53
CA LEU A 49 -0.98 -2.63 -0.09
C LEU A 49 -0.98 -3.55 -1.33
N ALA A 50 -1.59 -4.73 -1.22
CA ALA A 50 -1.76 -5.63 -2.35
C ALA A 50 -2.59 -4.99 -3.48
N ALA A 51 -3.69 -4.31 -3.16
CA ALA A 51 -4.54 -3.63 -4.14
C ALA A 51 -3.84 -2.46 -4.84
N ILE A 52 -2.91 -1.77 -4.17
CA ILE A 52 -2.10 -0.70 -4.77
C ILE A 52 -1.00 -1.29 -5.66
N ILE A 53 -0.34 -2.37 -5.24
CA ILE A 53 0.80 -2.97 -5.97
C ILE A 53 0.33 -3.81 -7.15
N ALA A 54 -0.76 -4.58 -7.01
CA ALA A 54 -1.27 -5.49 -8.02
C ALA A 54 -1.46 -4.83 -9.41
N PRO A 55 -2.16 -3.70 -9.58
CA PRO A 55 -2.28 -3.08 -10.89
C PRO A 55 -0.95 -2.55 -11.41
N GLN A 56 -0.03 -2.11 -10.55
CA GLN A 56 1.29 -1.64 -10.99
C GLN A 56 2.15 -2.75 -11.58
N VAL A 57 1.88 -4.00 -11.20
CA VAL A 57 2.57 -5.21 -11.65
C VAL A 57 1.80 -5.87 -12.82
N LEU A 58 0.47 -5.99 -12.72
CA LEU A 58 -0.37 -6.71 -13.68
C LEU A 58 -0.94 -5.84 -14.81
N ALA A 59 -1.08 -4.51 -14.64
CA ALA A 59 -1.72 -3.64 -15.63
C ALA A 59 -0.71 -2.89 -16.52
N GLY A 60 0.41 -3.54 -16.86
CA GLY A 60 1.42 -3.03 -17.78
C GLY A 60 0.91 -2.93 -19.24
N ALA A 61 1.61 -3.58 -20.18
CA ALA A 61 1.32 -3.50 -21.61
C ALA A 61 0.05 -4.30 -22.02
N PRO A 62 -0.62 -3.95 -23.14
CA PRO A 62 -1.76 -4.72 -23.64
C PRO A 62 -1.32 -6.16 -23.99
N GLY A 63 -1.81 -7.12 -23.20
CA GLY A 63 -1.56 -8.55 -23.37
C GLY A 63 -0.92 -9.21 -22.15
N LEU A 64 -1.39 -10.42 -21.80
CA LEU A 64 -0.89 -11.20 -20.65
C LEU A 64 0.62 -11.49 -20.75
N ALA A 65 1.12 -11.74 -21.96
CA ALA A 65 2.53 -12.04 -22.20
C ALA A 65 3.43 -10.81 -21.94
N ALA A 66 3.02 -9.63 -22.38
CA ALA A 66 3.79 -8.40 -22.21
C ALA A 66 3.76 -7.85 -20.77
N THR A 67 2.76 -8.27 -19.97
CA THR A 67 2.69 -7.98 -18.54
C THR A 67 3.57 -8.90 -17.71
N LEU A 68 3.71 -10.17 -18.11
CA LEU A 68 4.57 -11.15 -17.42
C LEU A 68 6.07 -10.93 -17.63
N ASP A 69 6.50 -10.40 -18.77
CA ASP A 69 7.92 -10.19 -19.12
C ASP A 69 8.51 -8.85 -18.65
N GLY A 70 7.72 -8.01 -17.95
CA GLY A 70 8.17 -6.69 -17.54
C GLY A 70 9.17 -6.71 -16.36
N PRO A 71 10.07 -5.73 -16.25
CA PRO A 71 10.99 -5.62 -15.10
C PRO A 71 10.25 -5.52 -13.74
N ARG A 72 9.00 -5.06 -13.76
CA ARG A 72 8.12 -4.96 -12.57
C ARG A 72 7.62 -6.31 -12.06
N THR A 73 7.32 -7.28 -12.92
CA THR A 73 6.89 -8.62 -12.48
C THR A 73 8.03 -9.39 -11.86
N VAL A 74 9.23 -9.31 -12.44
CA VAL A 74 10.43 -9.92 -11.90
C VAL A 74 10.78 -9.33 -10.53
N ALA A 75 10.71 -8.00 -10.38
CA ALA A 75 10.90 -7.33 -9.09
C ALA A 75 9.85 -7.73 -8.04
N ALA A 76 8.57 -7.85 -8.45
CA ALA A 76 7.50 -8.28 -7.56
C ALA A 76 7.67 -9.74 -7.11
N LEU A 77 8.04 -10.65 -8.01
CA LEU A 77 8.33 -12.05 -7.71
C LEU A 77 9.53 -12.20 -6.76
N ALA A 78 10.62 -11.46 -7.02
CA ALA A 78 11.79 -11.46 -6.16
C ALA A 78 11.47 -10.92 -4.76
N GLY A 79 10.74 -9.80 -4.68
CA GLY A 79 10.27 -9.23 -3.41
C GLY A 79 9.37 -10.21 -2.64
N PHE A 80 8.46 -10.90 -3.34
CA PHE A 80 7.59 -11.91 -2.75
C PHE A 80 8.37 -13.14 -2.23
N ALA A 81 9.32 -13.65 -3.01
CA ALA A 81 10.16 -14.78 -2.60
C ALA A 81 10.96 -14.46 -1.33
N VAL A 82 11.52 -13.26 -1.24
CA VAL A 82 12.25 -12.81 -0.04
C VAL A 82 11.31 -12.54 1.13
N ALA A 83 10.14 -11.94 0.89
CA ALA A 83 9.13 -11.77 1.94
C ALA A 83 8.72 -13.12 2.53
N TYR A 84 8.53 -14.14 1.69
CA TYR A 84 8.18 -15.50 2.10
C TYR A 84 9.31 -16.18 2.88
N ALA A 85 10.56 -16.05 2.42
CA ALA A 85 11.71 -16.70 3.05
C ALA A 85 12.17 -16.02 4.34
N THR A 86 12.25 -14.68 4.36
CA THR A 86 12.84 -13.92 5.47
C THR A 86 11.81 -13.42 6.48
N ARG A 87 10.51 -13.43 6.12
CA ARG A 87 9.40 -12.84 6.91
C ARG A 87 9.68 -11.40 7.36
N SER A 88 10.52 -10.67 6.61
CA SER A 88 10.99 -9.32 6.92
C SER A 88 10.56 -8.35 5.82
N THR A 89 9.73 -7.38 6.19
CA THR A 89 9.22 -6.34 5.28
C THR A 89 10.35 -5.48 4.72
N PHE A 90 11.35 -5.16 5.55
CA PHE A 90 12.51 -4.37 5.10
C PHE A 90 13.35 -5.12 4.08
N ALA A 91 13.59 -6.43 4.29
CA ALA A 91 14.34 -7.24 3.34
C ALA A 91 13.60 -7.37 2.00
N SER A 92 12.27 -7.56 2.01
CA SER A 92 11.48 -7.64 0.78
C SER A 92 11.46 -6.32 0.00
N ILE A 93 11.39 -5.18 0.70
CA ILE A 93 11.44 -3.86 0.05
C ILE A 93 12.82 -3.64 -0.57
N ALA A 94 13.90 -3.90 0.18
CA ALA A 94 15.26 -3.70 -0.29
C ALA A 94 15.56 -4.54 -1.54
N VAL A 95 15.19 -5.82 -1.53
CA VAL A 95 15.42 -6.72 -2.68
C VAL A 95 14.52 -6.35 -3.85
N GLY A 96 13.24 -6.07 -3.62
CA GLY A 96 12.32 -5.63 -4.70
C GLY A 96 12.82 -4.36 -5.40
N MET A 97 13.29 -3.37 -4.62
CA MET A 97 13.88 -2.15 -5.18
C MET A 97 15.18 -2.42 -5.93
N ALA A 98 16.08 -3.24 -5.37
CA ALA A 98 17.34 -3.59 -6.01
C ALA A 98 17.14 -4.29 -7.35
N VAL A 99 16.18 -5.23 -7.43
CA VAL A 99 15.85 -5.94 -8.68
C VAL A 99 15.18 -4.99 -9.68
N LEU A 100 14.24 -4.15 -9.24
CA LEU A 100 13.59 -3.18 -10.11
C LEU A 100 14.61 -2.21 -10.72
N TRP A 101 15.47 -1.61 -9.89
CA TRP A 101 16.50 -0.69 -10.35
C TRP A 101 17.53 -1.38 -11.23
N GLY A 102 18.00 -2.57 -10.84
CA GLY A 102 18.94 -3.36 -11.64
C GLY A 102 18.40 -3.67 -13.04
N LEU A 103 17.11 -4.00 -13.16
CA LEU A 103 16.47 -4.26 -14.46
C LEU A 103 16.04 -3.00 -15.22
N THR A 104 15.90 -1.85 -14.54
CA THR A 104 15.51 -0.58 -15.19
C THR A 104 16.73 0.20 -15.68
N LEU A 105 17.88 0.06 -15.01
CA LEU A 105 19.15 0.70 -15.37
C LEU A 105 19.93 -0.02 -16.48
N LEU A 106 19.56 -1.26 -16.79
CA LEU A 106 20.23 -2.16 -17.74
C LEU A 106 19.44 -2.24 -19.04
#